data_AF-A0A6P8J5G9-F1
#
_entry.id   AF-A0A6P8J5G9-F1
#
_cell.length_a   1.000
_cell.length_b   1.000
_cell.length_c   1.000
_cell.angle_alpha   90.00
_cell.angle_beta   90.00
_cell.angle_gamma   90.00
#
_symmetry.space_group_name_H-M   'P 1'
#
loop_
_entity.id
_entity.type
_entity.pdbx_description
1 polymer ?
#
loop_
_entity_poly.entity_id
_entity_poly.type
_entity_poly.pdbx_seq_one_letter_code
_entity_poly.pdbx_strand_id
1 'polypeptide(L)'
;MTKFLSTLWILLSVVHFSSAKPLEHEDSDIPAKRGYGSYYSNSYFDQIAMSVCASLPSPAAKRIIFPVRRRCPSKDSCDQICKSRTVIAQLYPWANGSPHCMESLHLYKGRPQLAPNPGSTNIDVNRVGLVIKRYHSCHVTECGPNYCCCRKG
;
A
#
# COMPACT_ATOMS: atom_id res chain seq x y z
N MET A 1 -75.93 -11.85 2.35
CA MET A 1 -75.43 -12.36 3.64
C MET A 1 -74.35 -13.40 3.38
N THR A 2 -73.08 -13.03 3.60
CA THR A 2 -72.18 -13.69 4.59
C THR A 2 -72.56 -15.14 4.98
N LYS A 3 -71.72 -16.21 4.92
CA LYS A 3 -70.28 -16.38 5.20
C LYS A 3 -69.79 -17.82 4.84
N PHE A 4 -68.51 -17.93 4.46
CA PHE A 4 -67.45 -18.88 4.89
C PHE A 4 -67.47 -20.40 4.57
N LEU A 5 -66.36 -20.87 3.98
CA LEU A 5 -65.33 -21.82 4.48
C LEU A 5 -64.73 -22.62 3.30
N SER A 6 -63.45 -22.38 2.95
CA SER A 6 -62.28 -23.17 3.36
C SER A 6 -62.21 -24.55 2.71
N THR A 7 -61.28 -24.75 1.76
CA THR A 7 -60.17 -25.74 1.82
C THR A 7 -59.43 -25.86 0.47
N LEU A 8 -58.18 -25.36 0.49
CA LEU A 8 -56.94 -25.91 -0.08
C LEU A 8 -57.00 -27.01 -1.16
N TRP A 9 -56.57 -26.71 -2.40
CA TRP A 9 -55.98 -27.68 -3.34
C TRP A 9 -54.75 -27.09 -4.04
N ILE A 10 -53.61 -27.32 -3.39
CA ILE A 10 -52.24 -27.58 -3.87
C ILE A 10 -52.01 -27.31 -5.38
N LEU A 11 -51.37 -26.19 -5.70
CA LEU A 11 -50.68 -25.99 -6.98
C LEU A 11 -49.30 -26.62 -6.89
N LEU A 12 -49.12 -27.76 -7.58
CA LEU A 12 -47.81 -28.31 -7.93
C LEU A 12 -47.01 -27.26 -8.70
N SER A 13 -46.07 -26.61 -8.02
CA SER A 13 -44.96 -25.93 -8.68
C SER A 13 -43.79 -26.90 -8.71
N VAL A 14 -43.50 -27.42 -9.91
CA VAL A 14 -42.36 -28.28 -10.17
C VAL A 14 -41.09 -27.50 -9.84
N VAL A 15 -40.49 -27.79 -8.69
CA VAL A 15 -39.17 -27.27 -8.35
C VAL A 15 -38.18 -28.07 -9.20
N HIS A 16 -37.76 -27.51 -10.33
CA HIS A 16 -36.58 -28.00 -11.04
C HIS A 16 -35.37 -27.73 -10.14
N PHE A 17 -35.01 -28.69 -9.29
CA PHE A 17 -33.66 -28.77 -8.75
C PHE A 17 -32.72 -29.05 -9.92
N SER A 18 -32.21 -27.99 -10.55
CA SER A 18 -31.01 -28.11 -11.35
C SER A 18 -29.91 -28.55 -10.40
N SER A 19 -29.54 -29.84 -10.48
CA SER A 19 -28.33 -30.36 -9.87
C SER A 19 -27.17 -29.58 -10.48
N ALA A 20 -26.69 -28.56 -9.77
CA ALA A 20 -25.49 -27.86 -10.13
C ALA A 20 -24.34 -28.86 -9.98
N LYS A 21 -23.82 -29.36 -11.11
CA LYS A 21 -22.55 -30.06 -11.12
C LYS A 21 -21.49 -29.13 -10.50
N PRO A 22 -20.65 -29.62 -9.58
CA PRO A 22 -19.47 -28.87 -9.19
C PRO A 22 -18.67 -28.59 -10.46
N LEU A 23 -18.40 -27.31 -10.73
CA LEU A 23 -17.41 -26.95 -11.74
C LEU A 23 -16.07 -27.39 -11.19
N GLU A 24 -15.60 -28.56 -11.62
CA GLU A 24 -14.20 -28.93 -11.55
C GLU A 24 -13.44 -27.86 -12.33
N HIS A 25 -12.74 -26.99 -11.60
CA HIS A 25 -11.86 -26.00 -12.19
C HIS A 25 -10.65 -26.77 -12.71
N GLU A 26 -10.67 -27.06 -14.01
CA GLU A 26 -9.52 -27.52 -14.77
C GLU A 26 -8.39 -26.51 -14.56
N ASP A 27 -7.44 -26.88 -13.70
CA ASP A 27 -6.21 -26.14 -13.42
C ASP A 27 -5.32 -26.29 -14.66
N SER A 28 -5.65 -25.53 -15.68
CA SER A 28 -4.75 -25.31 -16.80
C SER A 28 -3.54 -24.56 -16.26
N ASP A 29 -2.36 -25.15 -16.39
CA ASP A 29 -1.05 -24.57 -16.09
C ASP A 29 -0.88 -23.21 -16.79
N ILE A 30 -1.44 -22.16 -16.20
CA ILE A 30 -1.16 -20.78 -16.58
C ILE A 30 0.11 -20.40 -15.84
N PRO A 31 1.23 -20.12 -16.53
CA PRO A 31 2.44 -19.67 -15.86
C PRO A 31 2.08 -18.46 -14.99
N ALA A 32 2.17 -18.66 -13.67
CA ALA A 32 1.75 -17.69 -12.68
C ALA A 32 2.33 -16.33 -13.06
N LYS A 33 1.45 -15.39 -13.47
CA LYS A 33 1.86 -14.04 -13.80
C LYS A 33 2.48 -13.45 -12.54
N ARG A 34 3.81 -13.42 -12.51
CA ARG A 34 4.58 -12.87 -11.39
C ARG A 34 4.29 -11.39 -11.32
N GLY A 35 3.73 -11.00 -10.19
CA GLY A 35 3.38 -9.62 -9.88
C GLY A 35 1.88 -9.38 -9.96
N TYR A 36 1.33 -8.82 -8.89
CA TYR A 36 0.22 -7.90 -9.06
C TYR A 36 0.70 -6.83 -10.04
N GLY A 37 0.21 -6.88 -11.28
CA GLY A 37 0.36 -5.81 -12.25
C GLY A 37 -0.34 -4.57 -11.70
N SER A 38 0.35 -3.84 -10.83
CA SER A 38 -0.17 -2.61 -10.28
C SER A 38 -0.12 -1.56 -11.38
N TYR A 39 -1.26 -0.91 -11.61
CA TYR A 39 -1.39 0.35 -12.34
C TYR A 39 -0.48 1.47 -11.77
N TYR A 40 0.29 1.19 -10.71
CA TYR A 40 1.12 2.08 -9.96
C TYR A 40 2.48 1.47 -9.52
N SER A 41 3.37 1.13 -10.45
CA SER A 41 4.78 0.82 -10.10
C SER A 41 5.43 1.91 -9.22
N ASN A 42 4.96 3.15 -9.36
CA ASN A 42 5.30 4.30 -8.56
C ASN A 42 4.62 4.34 -7.17
N SER A 43 3.34 3.94 -7.03
CA SER A 43 2.68 3.97 -5.72
C SER A 43 3.13 2.85 -4.80
N TYR A 44 3.64 1.73 -5.32
CA TYR A 44 4.17 0.65 -4.47
C TYR A 44 5.30 1.15 -3.57
N PHE A 45 6.31 1.82 -4.13
CA PHE A 45 7.40 2.42 -3.35
C PHE A 45 6.91 3.56 -2.45
N ASP A 46 5.92 4.34 -2.88
CA ASP A 46 5.33 5.39 -2.04
C ASP A 46 4.61 4.81 -0.82
N GLN A 47 3.87 3.71 -1.00
CA GLN A 47 3.18 3.00 0.08
C GLN A 47 4.19 2.42 1.09
N ILE A 48 5.29 1.85 0.60
CA ILE A 48 6.38 1.36 1.46
C ILE A 48 7.03 2.53 2.21
N ALA A 49 7.35 3.62 1.51
CA ALA A 49 7.92 4.81 2.13
C ALA A 49 6.98 5.37 3.20
N MET A 50 5.68 5.47 2.91
CA MET A 50 4.65 5.89 3.87
C MET A 50 4.62 4.95 5.09
N SER A 51 4.61 3.64 4.88
CA SER A 51 4.61 2.64 5.96
C SER A 51 5.82 2.81 6.87
N VAL A 52 7.02 2.95 6.30
CA VAL A 52 8.25 3.19 7.07
C VAL A 52 8.17 4.52 7.81
N CYS A 53 7.80 5.61 7.14
CA CYS A 53 7.74 6.93 7.77
C CYS A 53 6.72 6.96 8.92
N ALA A 54 5.55 6.35 8.75
CA ALA A 54 4.52 6.27 9.80
C ALA A 54 4.96 5.45 11.03
N SER A 55 5.84 4.46 10.84
CA SER A 55 6.38 3.64 11.93
C SER A 55 7.47 4.34 12.76
N LEU A 56 7.96 5.50 12.31
CA LEU A 56 9.02 6.21 13.02
C LEU A 56 8.51 6.75 14.36
N PRO A 57 9.29 6.60 15.44
CA PRO A 57 8.95 7.24 16.71
C PRO A 57 8.76 8.74 16.52
N SER A 58 7.59 9.24 16.92
CA SER A 58 7.29 10.68 16.91
C SER A 58 7.00 11.14 18.33
N PRO A 59 7.74 12.14 18.85
CA PRO A 59 7.63 12.57 20.25
C PRO A 59 6.34 13.37 20.57
N ALA A 60 5.40 13.50 19.63
CA ALA A 60 4.17 14.26 19.86
C ALA A 60 2.95 13.57 19.25
N ALA A 61 1.87 13.52 20.04
CA ALA A 61 0.53 13.23 19.56
C ALA A 61 0.06 14.33 18.61
N LYS A 62 -0.69 13.97 17.56
CA LYS A 62 -1.33 14.87 16.57
C LYS A 62 -0.43 15.45 15.47
N ARG A 63 0.57 14.68 14.99
CA ARG A 63 1.37 15.06 13.81
C ARG A 63 0.91 14.32 12.56
N ILE A 64 0.90 15.01 11.43
CA ILE A 64 0.74 14.39 10.12
C ILE A 64 2.13 13.95 9.67
N ILE A 65 2.27 12.67 9.35
CA ILE A 65 3.50 12.09 8.78
C ILE A 65 3.24 11.81 7.31
N PHE A 66 4.20 12.12 6.45
CA PHE A 66 4.07 11.90 5.01
C PHE A 66 5.45 11.72 4.35
N PRO A 67 5.58 10.84 3.35
CA PRO A 67 6.77 10.73 2.54
C PRO A 67 6.78 11.80 1.44
N VAL A 68 7.97 12.29 1.10
CA VAL A 68 8.19 13.12 -0.09
C VAL A 68 9.25 12.45 -0.95
N ARG A 69 8.98 12.29 -2.24
CA ARG A 69 9.97 11.76 -3.20
C ARG A 69 11.12 12.75 -3.34
N ARG A 70 12.34 12.23 -3.35
CA ARG A 70 13.56 13.00 -3.60
C ARG A 70 14.20 12.54 -4.91
N ARG A 71 14.42 13.48 -5.83
CA ARG A 71 15.12 13.22 -7.09
C ARG A 71 16.62 13.07 -6.83
N CYS A 72 17.28 12.21 -7.61
CA CYS A 72 18.74 12.12 -7.72
C CYS A 72 19.15 12.41 -9.19
N PRO A 73 20.21 13.20 -9.44
CA PRO A 73 20.98 13.96 -8.45
C PRO A 73 20.17 15.15 -7.88
N SER A 74 20.37 15.46 -6.60
CA SER A 74 19.84 16.66 -5.95
C SER A 74 20.80 17.13 -4.87
N LYS A 75 21.05 18.44 -4.84
CA LYS A 75 21.82 19.11 -3.79
C LYS A 75 20.99 19.37 -2.53
N ASP A 76 19.66 19.33 -2.64
CA ASP A 76 18.78 19.59 -1.51
C ASP A 76 18.74 18.37 -0.58
N SER A 77 18.93 18.65 0.70
CA SER A 77 18.74 17.70 1.78
C SER A 77 17.25 17.46 2.05
N CYS A 78 16.92 16.35 2.73
CA CYS A 78 15.53 16.09 3.11
C CYS A 78 14.96 17.14 4.06
N ASP A 79 15.79 17.76 4.90
CA ASP A 79 15.35 18.89 5.74
C ASP A 79 14.89 20.10 4.89
N GLN A 80 15.66 20.45 3.85
CA GLN A 80 15.30 21.52 2.91
C GLN A 80 14.05 21.15 2.09
N ILE A 81 13.94 19.90 1.65
CA ILE A 81 12.80 19.42 0.86
C ILE A 81 11.51 19.48 1.67
N CYS A 82 11.49 19.00 2.92
CA CYS A 82 10.28 19.06 3.76
C CYS A 82 9.83 20.51 4.00
N LYS A 83 10.76 21.46 4.07
CA LYS A 83 10.48 22.90 4.26
C LYS A 83 10.23 23.65 2.94
N SER A 84 10.28 22.98 1.80
CA SER A 84 10.12 23.64 0.50
C SER A 84 8.71 24.18 0.30
N ARG A 85 8.60 25.29 -0.44
CA ARG A 85 7.29 25.88 -0.80
C ARG A 85 6.39 24.89 -1.52
N THR A 86 6.96 24.03 -2.37
CA THR A 86 6.23 22.99 -3.11
C THR A 86 5.59 21.96 -2.19
N VAL A 87 6.30 21.52 -1.14
CA VAL A 87 5.75 20.60 -0.14
C VAL A 87 4.69 21.31 0.70
N ILE A 88 4.99 22.51 1.20
CA ILE A 88 4.06 23.28 2.05
C ILE A 88 2.72 23.53 1.33
N ALA A 89 2.75 23.86 0.04
CA ALA A 89 1.54 24.11 -0.76
C ALA A 89 0.62 22.89 -0.93
N GLN A 90 1.13 21.67 -0.72
CA GLN A 90 0.37 20.42 -0.82
C GLN A 90 -0.20 19.95 0.52
N LEU A 91 0.20 20.58 1.62
CA LEU A 91 -0.21 20.17 2.97
C LEU A 91 -1.50 20.87 3.39
N TYR A 92 -2.28 20.16 4.20
CA TYR A 92 -3.50 20.73 4.74
C TYR A 92 -3.22 21.97 5.61
N PRO A 93 -4.05 23.03 5.49
CA PRO A 93 -3.82 24.30 6.17
C PRO A 93 -4.03 24.25 7.69
N TRP A 94 -4.82 23.30 8.19
CA TRP A 94 -5.13 23.16 9.62
C TRP A 94 -3.99 22.54 10.45
N ALA A 95 -2.98 21.94 9.81
CA ALA A 95 -1.79 21.50 10.51
C ALA A 95 -0.90 22.71 10.81
N ASN A 96 -0.77 23.07 12.08
CA ASN A 96 0.09 24.15 12.53
C ASN A 96 1.59 23.78 12.40
N GLY A 97 2.45 24.80 12.30
CA GLY A 97 3.90 24.64 12.28
C GLY A 97 4.51 24.38 10.89
N SER A 98 5.81 24.60 10.78
CA SER A 98 6.58 24.26 9.59
C SER A 98 6.81 22.75 9.52
N PRO A 99 6.82 22.13 8.32
CA PRO A 99 7.18 20.74 8.22
C PRO A 99 8.65 20.52 8.55
N HIS A 100 8.96 19.36 9.15
CA HIS A 100 10.30 18.96 9.52
C HIS A 100 10.59 17.56 8.99
N CYS A 101 11.85 17.31 8.65
CA CYS A 101 12.31 15.97 8.34
C CYS A 101 12.53 15.16 9.63
N MET A 102 12.20 13.87 9.59
CA MET A 102 12.45 12.90 10.66
C MET A 102 13.50 11.86 10.26
N GLU A 103 13.56 11.52 8.98
CA GLU A 103 14.40 10.46 8.42
C GLU A 103 14.54 10.63 6.91
N SER A 104 15.58 10.06 6.33
CA SER A 104 15.69 9.89 4.89
C SER A 104 15.95 8.43 4.51
N LEU A 105 15.35 8.02 3.39
CA LEU A 105 15.31 6.62 2.97
C LEU A 105 15.91 6.47 1.57
N HIS A 106 16.58 5.34 1.33
CA HIS A 106 16.79 4.80 -0.01
C HIS A 106 16.00 3.50 -0.15
N LEU A 107 14.94 3.54 -0.95
CA LEU A 107 14.21 2.36 -1.38
C LEU A 107 14.87 1.80 -2.64
N TYR A 108 15.44 0.60 -2.54
CA TYR A 108 16.16 -0.01 -3.68
C TYR A 108 15.16 -0.58 -4.69
N LYS A 109 15.30 -0.13 -5.95
CA LYS A 109 14.53 -0.63 -7.09
C LYS A 109 15.22 -1.85 -7.71
N GLY A 110 14.50 -2.58 -8.58
CA GLY A 110 15.07 -3.71 -9.34
C GLY A 110 15.45 -4.92 -8.49
N ARG A 111 14.85 -5.07 -7.30
CA ARG A 111 15.03 -6.25 -6.46
C ARG A 111 14.05 -7.35 -6.87
N PRO A 112 14.41 -8.64 -6.70
CA PRO A 112 13.46 -9.74 -6.87
C PRO A 112 12.24 -9.49 -5.97
N GLN A 113 11.05 -9.51 -6.57
CA GLN A 113 9.81 -9.53 -5.80
C GLN A 113 9.56 -10.96 -5.35
N LEU A 114 9.37 -11.15 -4.05
CA LEU A 114 8.92 -12.44 -3.53
C LEU A 114 7.53 -12.73 -4.12
N ALA A 115 7.30 -13.99 -4.46
CA ALA A 115 6.02 -14.46 -4.95
C ALA A 115 4.92 -14.15 -3.93
N PRO A 116 3.67 -13.95 -4.39
CA PRO A 116 2.53 -13.96 -3.49
C PRO A 116 2.58 -15.22 -2.60
N ASN A 117 2.22 -15.09 -1.32
CA ASN A 117 2.14 -16.22 -0.39
C ASN A 117 0.67 -16.58 -0.07
N PRO A 118 -0.14 -17.07 -1.03
CA PRO A 118 -1.44 -17.62 -0.73
C PRO A 118 -1.26 -19.04 -0.16
N GLY A 119 -1.64 -19.26 1.09
CA GLY A 119 -1.93 -20.62 1.58
C GLY A 119 -0.75 -21.54 1.91
N SER A 120 0.32 -21.03 2.55
CA SER A 120 1.40 -21.85 3.16
C SER A 120 2.28 -22.67 2.21
N THR A 121 2.47 -22.19 0.98
CA THR A 121 3.52 -22.76 0.13
C THR A 121 4.88 -22.26 0.61
N ASN A 122 5.88 -23.16 0.74
CA ASN A 122 7.28 -22.80 1.10
C ASN A 122 8.00 -22.03 -0.03
N ILE A 123 7.27 -21.30 -0.85
CA ILE A 123 7.81 -20.50 -1.95
C ILE A 123 8.61 -19.35 -1.36
N ASP A 124 9.80 -19.13 -1.91
CA ASP A 124 10.71 -18.05 -1.54
C ASP A 124 11.15 -18.03 -0.06
N VAL A 125 11.04 -19.17 0.64
CA VAL A 125 11.68 -19.37 1.94
C VAL A 125 13.17 -19.04 1.84
N ASN A 126 13.69 -18.29 2.82
CA ASN A 126 15.06 -17.79 2.87
C ASN A 126 15.48 -16.85 1.72
N ARG A 127 14.53 -16.23 1.01
CA ARG A 127 14.85 -15.19 0.01
C ARG A 127 14.67 -13.78 0.57
N VAL A 128 15.58 -12.90 0.15
CA VAL A 128 15.50 -11.47 0.49
C VAL A 128 14.41 -10.80 -0.34
N GLY A 129 13.49 -10.12 0.35
CA GLY A 129 12.50 -9.26 -0.30
C GLY A 129 13.04 -7.87 -0.58
N LEU A 130 12.18 -6.87 -0.39
CA LEU A 130 12.57 -5.47 -0.54
C LEU A 130 13.62 -5.05 0.48
N VAL A 131 14.49 -4.15 0.05
CA VAL A 131 15.55 -3.58 0.89
C VAL A 131 15.37 -2.07 0.97
N ILE A 132 15.50 -1.56 2.19
CA ILE A 132 15.42 -0.13 2.50
C ILE A 132 16.65 0.24 3.32
N LYS A 133 17.35 1.29 2.92
CA LYS A 133 18.37 1.92 3.76
C LYS A 133 17.78 3.14 4.45
N ARG A 134 17.87 3.16 5.78
CA ARG A 134 17.65 4.35 6.60
C ARG A 134 18.98 5.07 6.78
N TYR A 135 18.99 6.38 6.61
CA TYR A 135 20.22 7.16 6.78
C TYR A 135 20.39 7.70 8.20
N HIS A 136 19.33 7.68 9.01
CA HIS A 136 19.29 8.30 10.33
C HIS A 136 19.74 9.76 10.29
N SER A 137 19.43 10.43 9.18
CA SER A 137 19.86 11.80 8.91
C SER A 137 18.94 12.44 7.89
N CYS A 138 18.74 13.74 8.06
CA CYS A 138 18.00 14.58 7.15
C CYS A 138 18.89 15.44 6.25
N HIS A 139 20.22 15.33 6.41
CA HIS A 139 21.21 16.20 5.79
C HIS A 139 22.01 15.52 4.68
N VAL A 140 21.75 14.25 4.38
CA VAL A 140 22.43 13.53 3.30
C VAL A 140 21.99 14.10 1.95
N THR A 141 22.97 14.50 1.15
CA THR A 141 22.79 15.10 -0.18
C THR A 141 23.14 14.11 -1.31
N GLU A 142 23.15 14.59 -2.56
CA GLU A 142 23.50 13.81 -3.76
C GLU A 142 22.60 12.58 -3.95
N CYS A 143 23.12 11.53 -4.58
CA CYS A 143 22.39 10.30 -4.90
C CYS A 143 22.31 9.28 -3.74
N GLY A 144 22.19 9.79 -2.52
CA GLY A 144 21.91 9.02 -1.32
C GLY A 144 20.42 8.67 -1.18
N PRO A 145 19.61 9.44 -0.42
CA PRO A 145 18.19 9.14 -0.22
C PRO A 145 17.32 9.49 -1.44
N ASN A 146 16.30 8.68 -1.70
CA ASN A 146 15.27 8.90 -2.72
C ASN A 146 13.86 9.15 -2.14
N TYR A 147 13.71 9.09 -0.82
CA TYR A 147 12.52 9.53 -0.09
C TYR A 147 12.90 10.28 1.19
N CYS A 148 12.09 11.26 1.56
CA CYS A 148 12.17 12.00 2.82
C CYS A 148 10.94 11.70 3.67
N CYS A 149 11.14 11.33 4.94
CA CYS A 149 10.05 11.24 5.90
C CYS A 149 9.85 12.58 6.57
N CYS A 150 8.74 13.25 6.24
CA CYS A 150 8.40 14.55 6.78
C CYS A 150 7.27 14.42 7.81
N ARG A 151 7.24 15.37 8.75
CA ARG A 151 6.12 15.58 9.67
C ARG A 151 5.69 17.04 9.68
N LYS A 152 4.43 17.30 9.96
CA LYS A 152 3.88 18.64 10.26
C LYS A 152 2.97 18.54 11.49
N GLY A 153 2.97 19.58 12.33
CA GLY A 153 2.42 19.57 13.69
C GLY A 153 3.51 19.49 14.74
#